data_AF-A0A2C9A5F6-F1
#
_entry.id   AF-A0A2C9A5F6-F1
#
_cell.length_a   1.000
_cell.length_b   1.000
_cell.length_c   1.000
_cell.angle_alpha   90.00
_cell.angle_beta   90.00
_cell.angle_gamma   90.00
#
_symmetry.space_group_name_H-M   'P 1'
#
loop_
_entity.id
_entity.type
_entity.pdbx_description
1 polymer ?
#
loop_
_entity_poly.entity_id
_entity_poly.type
_entity_poly.pdbx_seq_one_letter_code
_entity_poly.pdbx_strand_id
1 'polypeptide(L)'
;MLSVVIVIVIVLLSIILAGIGAYVVIHSADEKEEIKPVIDVSGKYAVVVRPARESITAVKPSENSIRAWLETQINLTPEQRKEYLDKWNESIEETIRTIDEGDQNGTVTYRIELGPKGKEYVKFVHEENFITREQIRNHAEILPPYVLGCDCKLLPKQPWENPSKSGWKAVLPTHGSSYDVPDWRQLV
;
A
#
# COMPACT_ATOMS: atom_id res chain seq x y z
N MET A 1 -38.03 -4.15 -57.29
CA MET A 1 -36.83 -5.02 -57.34
C MET A 1 -35.61 -4.26 -56.84
N LEU A 2 -35.15 -3.20 -57.53
CA LEU A 2 -33.96 -2.42 -57.12
C LEU A 2 -34.02 -1.88 -55.67
N SER A 3 -35.16 -1.30 -55.26
CA SER A 3 -35.32 -0.75 -53.90
C SER A 3 -35.25 -1.83 -52.81
N VAL A 4 -35.72 -3.05 -53.10
CA VAL A 4 -35.66 -4.18 -52.14
C VAL A 4 -34.21 -4.65 -51.99
N VAL A 5 -33.46 -4.69 -53.09
CA VAL A 5 -32.02 -5.04 -53.07
C VAL A 5 -31.22 -4.00 -52.27
N ILE A 6 -31.52 -2.71 -52.43
CA ILE A 6 -30.83 -1.64 -51.68
C ILE A 6 -31.08 -1.78 -50.17
N VAL A 7 -32.32 -2.05 -49.75
CA VAL A 7 -32.64 -2.25 -48.32
C VAL A 7 -31.89 -3.45 -47.75
N ILE A 8 -31.82 -4.57 -48.48
CA ILE A 8 -31.08 -5.77 -48.06
C ILE A 8 -29.59 -5.48 -47.89
N VAL A 9 -28.99 -4.71 -48.81
CA VAL A 9 -27.57 -4.33 -48.75
C VAL A 9 -27.29 -3.44 -47.54
N ILE A 10 -28.18 -2.48 -47.23
CA ILE A 10 -28.03 -1.62 -46.04
C ILE A 10 -28.07 -2.44 -44.75
N VAL A 11 -29.04 -3.36 -44.65
CA VAL A 11 -29.18 -4.22 -43.46
C VAL A 11 -27.94 -5.11 -43.28
N LEU A 12 -27.42 -5.69 -44.36
CA LEU A 12 -26.19 -6.48 -44.33
C LEU A 12 -24.98 -5.65 -43.87
N LEU A 13 -24.83 -4.43 -44.38
CA LEU A 13 -23.77 -3.51 -43.96
C LEU A 13 -23.87 -3.15 -42.47
N SER A 14 -25.08 -2.90 -41.96
CA SER A 14 -25.30 -2.61 -40.55
C SER A 14 -24.91 -3.78 -39.64
N ILE A 15 -25.20 -5.02 -40.04
CA ILE A 15 -24.83 -6.22 -39.27
C ILE A 15 -23.30 -6.39 -39.23
N ILE A 16 -22.62 -6.16 -40.36
CA ILE A 16 -21.15 -6.24 -40.43
C ILE A 16 -20.50 -5.18 -39.53
N LEU A 17 -20.99 -3.94 -39.57
CA LEU A 17 -20.51 -2.86 -38.70
C LEU A 17 -20.70 -3.17 -37.20
N ALA A 18 -21.86 -3.71 -36.83
CA ALA A 18 -22.13 -4.12 -35.45
C ALA A 18 -21.20 -5.26 -35.00
N GLY A 19 -20.94 -6.22 -35.89
CA GLY A 19 -20.01 -7.33 -35.62
C GLY A 19 -18.58 -6.86 -35.40
N ILE A 20 -18.08 -5.92 -36.21
CA ILE A 20 -16.76 -5.30 -36.03
C ILE A 20 -16.70 -4.52 -34.71
N GLY A 21 -17.74 -3.76 -34.37
CA GLY A 21 -17.80 -3.02 -33.11
C GLY A 21 -17.73 -3.93 -31.88
N ALA A 22 -18.52 -5.02 -31.88
CA ALA A 22 -18.49 -6.00 -30.80
C ALA A 22 -17.12 -6.72 -30.70
N TYR A 23 -16.53 -7.07 -31.85
CA TYR A 23 -15.21 -7.67 -31.90
C TYR A 23 -14.12 -6.76 -31.33
N VAL A 24 -14.13 -5.47 -31.70
CA VAL A 24 -13.17 -4.48 -31.17
C VAL A 24 -13.35 -4.30 -29.68
N VAL A 25 -14.57 -4.20 -29.16
CA VAL A 25 -14.80 -4.06 -27.71
C VAL A 25 -14.29 -5.28 -26.95
N ILE A 26 -14.58 -6.50 -27.43
CA ILE A 26 -14.14 -7.74 -26.77
C ILE A 26 -12.63 -7.91 -26.86
N HIS A 27 -12.00 -7.65 -28.01
CA HIS A 27 -10.53 -7.73 -28.13
C HIS A 27 -9.79 -6.57 -27.45
N SER A 28 -10.39 -5.39 -27.32
CA SER A 28 -9.82 -4.28 -26.54
C SER A 28 -9.91 -4.51 -25.04
N ALA A 29 -10.81 -5.38 -24.58
CA ALA A 29 -10.88 -5.79 -23.18
C ALA A 29 -9.83 -6.88 -22.84
N ASP A 30 -9.40 -7.68 -23.83
CA ASP A 30 -8.37 -8.72 -23.70
C ASP A 30 -6.95 -8.24 -24.03
N GLU A 31 -6.80 -7.08 -24.68
CA GLU A 31 -5.56 -6.30 -24.62
C GLU A 31 -5.42 -5.76 -23.19
N LYS A 32 -4.84 -6.63 -22.36
CA LYS A 32 -4.11 -6.36 -21.13
C LYS A 32 -3.85 -4.88 -20.94
N GLU A 33 -4.15 -4.39 -19.74
CA GLU A 33 -3.55 -3.21 -19.12
C GLU A 33 -2.00 -3.28 -19.23
N GLU A 34 -1.46 -3.05 -20.42
CA GLU A 34 -0.10 -2.60 -20.58
C GLU A 34 -0.11 -1.20 -20.00
N ILE A 35 0.44 -1.11 -18.80
CA ILE A 35 0.71 0.14 -18.10
C ILE A 35 1.55 1.00 -19.04
N LYS A 36 0.87 1.82 -19.84
CA LYS A 36 1.53 2.78 -20.72
C LYS A 36 2.26 3.74 -19.80
N PRO A 37 3.59 3.88 -19.90
CA PRO A 37 4.30 4.89 -19.14
C PRO A 37 3.76 6.25 -19.59
N VAL A 38 2.98 6.89 -18.71
CA VAL A 38 2.49 8.24 -18.92
C VAL A 38 3.69 9.16 -18.70
N ILE A 39 4.17 9.76 -19.79
CA ILE A 39 5.16 10.81 -19.73
C ILE A 39 4.44 12.08 -19.26
N ASP A 40 4.55 12.38 -17.97
CA ASP A 40 4.17 13.68 -17.46
C ASP A 40 5.17 14.73 -17.96
N VAL A 41 4.67 15.85 -18.47
CA VAL A 41 5.39 16.85 -19.27
C VAL A 41 6.23 17.78 -18.39
N SER A 42 7.01 17.21 -17.47
CA SER A 42 7.79 17.97 -16.49
C SER A 42 9.11 17.31 -16.08
N GLY A 43 9.76 16.50 -16.93
CA GLY A 43 11.14 16.04 -16.68
C GLY A 43 11.37 15.31 -15.35
N LYS A 44 10.30 14.93 -14.64
CA LYS A 44 10.35 14.09 -13.46
C LYS A 44 10.45 12.66 -13.97
N TYR A 45 11.60 12.04 -13.73
CA TYR A 45 11.70 10.58 -13.78
C TYR A 45 10.77 10.05 -12.69
N ALA A 46 9.50 9.80 -13.03
CA ALA A 46 8.63 8.97 -12.20
C ALA A 46 9.19 7.54 -12.36
N VAL A 47 10.17 7.20 -11.52
CA VAL A 47 10.54 5.82 -11.29
C VAL A 47 9.23 5.11 -10.98
N VAL A 48 8.83 4.13 -11.79
CA VAL A 48 7.63 3.34 -11.56
C VAL A 48 7.77 2.73 -10.16
N VAL A 49 7.06 3.33 -9.20
CA VAL A 49 7.19 2.97 -7.79
C VAL A 49 6.36 1.70 -7.59
N ARG A 50 6.94 0.67 -6.98
CA ARG A 50 6.16 -0.52 -6.60
C ARG A 50 5.00 -0.09 -5.70
N PRO A 51 3.78 -0.61 -5.91
CA PRO A 51 2.65 -0.33 -5.04
C PRO A 51 2.98 -0.61 -3.57
N ALA A 52 2.49 0.23 -2.66
CA ALA A 52 2.77 0.09 -1.23
C ALA A 52 2.34 -1.30 -0.72
N ARG A 53 1.18 -1.77 -1.20
CA ARG A 53 0.64 -3.11 -0.90
C ARG A 53 1.61 -4.24 -1.23
N GLU A 54 2.25 -4.21 -2.40
CA GLU A 54 3.19 -5.26 -2.82
C GLU A 54 4.42 -5.29 -1.89
N SER A 55 4.93 -4.12 -1.53
CA SER A 55 6.11 -4.00 -0.67
C SER A 55 5.83 -4.47 0.76
N ILE A 56 4.66 -4.12 1.31
CA ILE A 56 4.26 -4.48 2.67
C ILE A 56 3.95 -5.98 2.76
N THR A 57 3.21 -6.54 1.79
CA THR A 57 2.84 -7.97 1.79
C THR A 57 4.04 -8.91 1.63
N ALA A 58 5.14 -8.44 1.02
CA ALA A 58 6.37 -9.22 0.91
C ALA A 58 7.10 -9.41 2.25
N VAL A 59 6.88 -8.52 3.22
CA VAL A 59 7.65 -8.49 4.48
C VAL A 59 6.77 -8.81 5.70
N LYS A 60 5.51 -8.38 5.70
CA LYS A 60 4.59 -8.62 6.83
C LYS A 60 4.02 -10.04 6.79
N PRO A 61 3.73 -10.64 7.96
CA PRO A 61 3.11 -11.95 8.02
C PRO A 61 1.75 -11.96 7.33
N SER A 62 1.43 -13.07 6.66
CA SER A 62 0.10 -13.28 6.07
C SER A 62 -0.97 -13.42 7.15
N GLU A 63 -2.21 -13.08 6.81
CA GLU A 63 -3.37 -13.24 7.70
C GLU A 63 -3.47 -14.66 8.27
N ASN A 64 -3.22 -15.68 7.43
CA ASN A 64 -3.23 -17.09 7.84
C ASN A 64 -2.14 -17.39 8.87
N SER A 65 -0.95 -16.81 8.71
CA SER A 65 0.16 -16.97 9.68
C SER A 65 -0.18 -16.36 11.03
N ILE A 66 -0.83 -15.19 11.04
CA ILE A 66 -1.26 -14.51 12.27
C ILE A 66 -2.36 -15.32 12.95
N ARG A 67 -3.37 -15.76 12.19
CA ARG A 67 -4.47 -16.60 12.70
C ARG A 67 -3.94 -17.88 13.35
N ALA A 68 -3.05 -18.61 12.64
CA ALA A 68 -2.45 -19.82 13.17
C ALA A 68 -1.65 -19.57 14.46
N TRP A 69 -0.93 -18.45 14.55
CA TRP A 69 -0.22 -18.09 15.76
C TRP A 69 -1.16 -17.70 16.92
N LEU A 70 -2.21 -16.92 16.65
CA LEU A 70 -3.24 -16.56 17.64
C LEU A 70 -3.97 -17.79 18.18
N GLU A 71 -4.14 -18.84 17.38
CA GLU A 71 -4.73 -20.11 17.82
C GLU A 71 -3.88 -20.84 18.85
N THR A 72 -2.55 -20.68 18.81
CA THR A 72 -1.63 -21.24 19.83
C THR A 72 -1.73 -20.55 21.18
N GLN A 73 -2.33 -19.36 21.26
CA GLN A 73 -2.46 -18.58 22.48
C GLN A 73 -3.65 -19.06 23.32
N ILE A 74 -3.37 -19.81 24.39
CA ILE A 74 -4.38 -20.43 25.27
C ILE A 74 -5.22 -19.38 26.01
N ASN A 75 -4.65 -18.21 26.30
CA ASN A 75 -5.28 -17.19 27.13
C ASN A 75 -6.24 -16.26 26.36
N LEU A 76 -6.37 -16.39 25.04
CA LEU A 76 -7.20 -15.51 24.21
C LEU A 76 -8.51 -16.18 23.83
N THR A 77 -9.62 -15.46 24.01
CA THR A 77 -10.93 -15.89 23.50
C THR A 77 -11.00 -15.76 21.97
N PRO A 78 -11.91 -16.49 21.29
CA PRO A 78 -12.10 -16.35 19.86
C PRO A 78 -12.41 -14.91 19.41
N GLU A 79 -13.15 -14.14 20.22
CA GLU A 79 -13.48 -12.75 19.96
C GLU A 79 -12.24 -11.85 20.02
N GLN A 80 -11.38 -12.04 21.02
CA GLN A 80 -10.12 -11.29 21.14
C GLN A 80 -9.17 -11.59 19.98
N ARG A 81 -9.07 -12.87 19.57
CA ARG A 81 -8.24 -13.26 18.42
C ARG A 81 -8.73 -12.56 17.14
N LYS A 82 -10.04 -12.50 16.94
CA LYS A 82 -10.63 -11.78 15.81
C LYS A 82 -10.33 -10.28 15.89
N GLU A 83 -10.48 -9.67 17.07
CA GLU A 83 -10.18 -8.24 17.27
C GLU A 83 -8.72 -7.90 16.92
N TYR A 84 -7.76 -8.71 17.35
CA TYR A 84 -6.35 -8.52 17.00
C TYR A 84 -6.09 -8.61 15.49
N LEU A 85 -6.74 -9.56 14.82
CA LEU A 85 -6.61 -9.75 13.38
C LEU A 85 -7.24 -8.58 12.61
N ASP A 86 -8.44 -8.15 13.01
CA ASP A 86 -9.15 -7.03 12.40
C ASP A 86 -8.34 -5.75 12.53
N LYS A 87 -7.81 -5.44 13.73
CA LYS A 87 -6.94 -4.28 13.97
C LYS A 87 -5.64 -4.31 13.20
N TRP A 88 -5.03 -5.49 13.05
CA TRP A 88 -3.82 -5.66 12.26
C TRP A 88 -4.09 -5.32 10.78
N ASN A 89 -5.16 -5.89 10.22
CA ASN A 89 -5.55 -5.63 8.83
C ASN A 89 -5.91 -4.17 8.61
N GLU A 90 -6.69 -3.56 9.52
CA GLU A 90 -7.03 -2.14 9.47
C GLU A 90 -5.78 -1.25 9.48
N SER A 91 -4.79 -1.56 10.33
CA SER A 91 -3.55 -0.79 10.43
C SER A 91 -2.68 -0.92 9.17
N ILE A 92 -2.64 -2.12 8.55
CA ILE A 92 -1.97 -2.32 7.25
C ILE A 92 -2.65 -1.49 6.17
N GLU A 93 -3.98 -1.54 6.08
CA GLU A 93 -4.75 -0.80 5.07
C GLU A 93 -4.62 0.71 5.26
N GLU A 94 -4.63 1.22 6.50
CA GLU A 94 -4.36 2.62 6.81
C GLU A 94 -2.96 3.03 6.33
N THR A 95 -1.95 2.19 6.58
CA THR A 95 -0.57 2.46 6.17
C THR A 95 -0.41 2.46 4.65
N ILE A 96 -1.01 1.48 3.96
CA ILE A 96 -1.04 1.42 2.49
C ILE A 96 -1.69 2.68 1.94
N ARG A 97 -2.87 3.05 2.43
CA ARG A 97 -3.62 4.23 2.00
C ARG A 97 -2.79 5.50 2.15
N THR A 98 -2.13 5.70 3.31
CA THR A 98 -1.29 6.88 3.54
C THR A 98 -0.14 6.98 2.53
N ILE A 99 0.47 5.85 2.14
CA ILE A 99 1.56 5.84 1.16
C ILE A 99 1.01 6.10 -0.24
N ASP A 100 -0.10 5.45 -0.62
CA ASP A 100 -0.70 5.61 -1.95
C ASP A 100 -1.21 7.05 -2.16
N GLU A 101 -1.86 7.65 -1.15
CA GLU A 101 -2.24 9.07 -1.15
C GLU A 101 -0.99 9.97 -1.20
N GLY A 102 0.08 9.59 -0.50
CA GLY A 102 1.33 10.31 -0.54
C GLY A 102 2.00 10.26 -1.91
N ASP A 103 1.98 9.12 -2.60
CA ASP A 103 2.51 8.95 -3.95
C ASP A 103 1.72 9.78 -4.96
N GLN A 104 0.39 9.88 -4.82
CA GLN A 104 -0.45 10.75 -5.64
C GLN A 104 -0.18 12.25 -5.40
N ASN A 105 0.06 12.64 -4.15
CA ASN A 105 0.26 14.03 -3.75
C ASN A 105 1.73 14.49 -3.82
N GLY A 106 2.68 13.60 -4.16
CA GLY A 106 4.11 13.89 -4.19
C GLY A 106 4.76 14.00 -2.80
N THR A 107 4.18 13.38 -1.77
CA THR A 107 4.75 13.30 -0.42
C THR A 107 5.92 12.33 -0.40
N VAL A 108 7.10 12.84 -0.02
CA VAL A 108 8.35 12.05 -0.02
C VAL A 108 8.86 11.69 1.38
N THR A 109 8.32 12.30 2.43
CA THR A 109 8.73 12.06 3.82
C THR A 109 7.53 11.81 4.72
N TYR A 110 7.67 10.83 5.60
CA TYR A 110 6.66 10.39 6.54
C TYR A 110 7.24 10.35 7.94
N ARG A 111 6.37 10.37 8.95
CA ARG A 111 6.71 10.14 10.35
C ARG A 111 5.90 8.97 10.88
N ILE A 112 6.43 8.31 11.90
CA ILE A 112 5.72 7.28 12.65
C ILE A 112 5.23 7.92 13.94
N GLU A 113 3.92 8.00 14.10
CA GLU A 113 3.29 8.36 15.36
C GLU A 113 3.23 7.12 16.25
N LEU A 114 3.97 7.16 17.35
CA LEU A 114 3.99 6.10 18.34
C LEU A 114 2.89 6.34 19.38
N GLY A 115 1.82 5.56 19.32
CA GLY A 115 0.83 5.56 20.38
C GLY A 115 1.36 4.93 21.69
N PRO A 116 0.63 5.06 22.81
CA PRO A 116 1.05 4.53 24.11
C PRO A 116 1.43 3.05 24.09
N LYS A 117 0.71 2.22 23.34
CA LYS A 117 0.99 0.78 23.23
C LYS A 117 2.25 0.51 22.41
N GLY A 118 2.45 1.25 21.33
CA GLY A 118 3.62 1.16 20.47
C GLY A 118 4.94 1.49 21.16
N LYS A 119 4.95 2.48 22.04
CA LYS A 119 6.17 3.00 22.70
C LYS A 119 6.93 1.95 23.52
N GLU A 120 6.25 0.92 24.01
CA GLU A 120 6.90 -0.14 24.80
C GLU A 120 7.75 -1.08 23.94
N TYR A 121 7.31 -1.32 22.70
CA TYR A 121 7.88 -2.33 21.81
C TYR A 121 8.78 -1.73 20.72
N VAL A 122 8.45 -0.52 20.25
CA VAL A 122 9.13 0.13 19.14
C VAL A 122 10.21 1.06 19.67
N LYS A 123 11.48 0.63 19.61
CA LYS A 123 12.63 1.38 20.14
C LYS A 123 13.55 1.97 19.07
N PHE A 124 13.43 1.51 17.82
CA PHE A 124 14.29 1.95 16.71
C PHE A 124 13.87 3.30 16.11
N VAL A 125 12.67 3.79 16.44
CA VAL A 125 12.12 5.06 15.95
C VAL A 125 11.71 5.94 17.12
N HIS A 126 11.91 7.25 16.98
CA HIS A 126 11.45 8.28 17.90
C HIS A 126 10.52 9.27 17.19
N GLU A 127 9.78 10.07 17.96
CA GLU A 127 8.85 11.08 17.44
C GLU A 127 9.55 12.17 16.59
N GLU A 128 10.85 12.38 16.80
CA GLU A 128 11.67 13.30 16.01
C GLU A 128 12.19 12.68 14.70
N ASN A 129 11.87 11.41 14.45
CA ASN A 129 12.34 10.72 13.27
C ASN A 129 11.41 10.85 12.07
N PHE A 130 12.01 10.80 10.89
CA PHE A 130 11.29 10.65 9.63
C PHE A 130 11.82 9.47 8.83
N ILE A 131 10.95 8.93 7.98
CA ILE A 131 11.29 7.95 6.96
C ILE A 131 10.98 8.53 5.58
N THR A 132 11.81 8.21 4.59
CA THR A 132 11.58 8.65 3.21
C THR A 132 10.81 7.60 2.44
N ARG A 133 10.15 8.01 1.34
CA ARG A 133 9.51 7.08 0.41
C ARG A 133 10.47 6.03 -0.15
N GLU A 134 11.73 6.42 -0.33
CA GLU A 134 12.81 5.53 -0.76
C GLU A 134 13.14 4.48 0.31
N GLN A 135 13.23 4.88 1.58
CA GLN A 135 13.40 3.93 2.68
C GLN A 135 12.22 2.96 2.78
N ILE A 136 10.99 3.45 2.65
CA ILE A 136 9.78 2.61 2.63
C ILE A 136 9.83 1.57 1.52
N ARG A 137 10.32 1.94 0.33
CA ARG A 137 10.45 1.03 -0.81
C ARG A 137 11.43 -0.11 -0.56
N ASN A 138 12.55 0.20 0.08
CA ASN A 138 13.63 -0.76 0.29
C ASN A 138 13.47 -1.56 1.59
N HIS A 139 12.74 -1.00 2.56
CA HIS A 139 12.62 -1.49 3.93
C HIS A 139 11.18 -1.38 4.44
N ALA A 140 10.25 -2.14 3.85
CA ALA A 140 8.85 -2.12 4.26
C ALA A 140 8.63 -2.66 5.70
N GLU A 141 9.63 -3.33 6.30
CA GLU A 141 9.62 -3.75 7.71
C GLU A 141 9.46 -2.57 8.68
N ILE A 142 9.96 -1.38 8.32
CA ILE A 142 9.94 -0.19 9.19
C ILE A 142 8.56 0.45 9.29
N LEU A 143 7.57 -0.07 8.56
CA LEU A 143 6.21 0.45 8.56
C LEU A 143 5.35 -0.23 9.65
N PRO A 144 4.39 0.50 10.24
CA PRO A 144 3.38 -0.12 11.10
C PRO A 144 2.42 -1.02 10.29
N PRO A 145 1.68 -1.94 10.95
CA PRO A 145 1.80 -2.31 12.36
C PRO A 145 3.06 -3.14 12.65
N TYR A 146 3.58 -3.02 13.87
CA TYR A 146 4.78 -3.75 14.31
C TYR A 146 4.45 -5.02 15.10
N VAL A 147 3.51 -4.90 16.04
CA VAL A 147 3.06 -5.96 16.96
C VAL A 147 1.52 -6.01 16.95
N LEU A 148 0.94 -7.11 17.42
CA LEU A 148 -0.51 -7.28 17.45
C LEU A 148 -1.12 -6.37 18.53
N GLY A 149 -1.97 -5.43 18.09
CA GLY A 149 -2.56 -4.42 18.97
C GLY A 149 -1.77 -3.11 19.10
N CYS A 150 -0.70 -2.91 18.31
CA CYS A 150 -0.02 -1.60 18.18
C CYS A 150 -1.02 -0.52 17.76
N ASP A 151 -0.88 0.67 18.33
CA ASP A 151 -1.61 1.90 17.98
C ASP A 151 -0.75 2.86 17.15
N CYS A 152 0.16 2.29 16.38
CA CYS A 152 1.24 2.96 15.69
C CYS A 152 0.79 3.38 14.29
N LYS A 153 0.98 4.64 13.92
CA LYS A 153 0.45 5.18 12.65
C LYS A 153 1.52 5.80 11.77
N LEU A 154 1.37 5.63 10.47
CA LEU A 154 2.16 6.36 9.48
C LEU A 154 1.42 7.65 9.11
N LEU A 155 2.11 8.78 9.22
CA LEU A 155 1.57 10.10 8.85
C LEU A 155 2.52 10.80 7.87
N PRO A 156 2.01 11.58 6.90
CA PRO A 156 2.86 12.44 6.08
C PRO A 156 3.53 13.50 6.96
N LYS A 157 4.83 13.70 6.77
CA LYS A 157 5.58 14.74 7.48
C LYS A 157 5.37 16.08 6.78
N GLN A 158 4.85 17.08 7.48
CA GLN A 158 4.70 18.41 6.90
C GLN A 158 6.00 19.23 7.02
N PRO A 159 6.38 20.02 6.01
CA PRO A 159 7.62 20.81 6.03
C PRO A 159 7.73 21.81 7.19
N TRP A 160 6.60 22.32 7.69
CA TRP A 160 6.53 23.31 8.77
C TRP A 160 6.43 22.71 10.18
N GLU A 161 6.27 21.39 10.30
CA GLU A 161 6.30 20.74 11.60
C GLU A 161 7.75 20.71 12.11
N ASN A 162 7.96 21.06 13.38
CA ASN A 162 9.27 20.98 14.00
C ASN A 162 9.13 20.34 15.39
N PRO A 163 9.44 19.04 15.54
CA PRO A 163 9.17 18.30 16.77
C PRO A 163 10.13 18.71 17.89
N SER A 164 11.32 19.24 17.54
CA SER A 164 12.33 19.65 18.51
C SER A 164 13.21 20.80 18.00
N LYS A 165 14.01 21.39 18.89
CA LYS A 165 15.02 22.41 18.53
C LYS A 165 16.11 21.86 17.59
N SER A 166 16.28 20.54 17.55
CA SER A 166 17.31 19.86 16.77
C SER A 166 16.86 19.47 15.37
N GLY A 167 15.59 19.68 15.04
CA GLY A 167 15.01 19.31 13.75
C GLY A 167 14.81 17.80 13.59
N TRP A 168 14.21 17.44 12.46
CA TRP A 168 13.92 16.05 12.10
C TRP A 168 15.17 15.24 11.78
N LYS A 169 15.21 13.98 12.22
CA LYS A 169 16.33 13.05 11.95
C LYS A 169 15.84 11.84 11.16
N ALA A 170 16.58 11.41 10.14
CA ALA A 170 16.20 10.19 9.42
C ALA A 170 16.31 8.97 10.35
N VAL A 171 15.41 8.00 10.22
CA VAL A 171 15.60 6.68 10.86
C VAL A 171 16.78 6.00 10.18
N LEU A 172 17.77 5.60 10.97
CA LEU A 172 18.97 4.92 10.47
C LEU A 172 18.91 3.42 10.81
N PRO A 173 19.42 2.54 9.95
CA PRO A 173 19.57 1.13 10.26
C PRO A 173 20.58 0.92 11.40
N THR A 174 20.30 -0.05 12.28
CA THR A 174 21.10 -0.33 13.48
C THR A 174 22.34 -1.16 13.17
N HIS A 175 22.24 -2.11 12.23
CA HIS A 175 23.33 -3.03 11.87
C HIS A 175 23.66 -2.96 10.38
N GLY A 176 24.15 -1.80 9.93
CA GLY A 176 24.52 -1.58 8.53
C GLY A 176 23.29 -1.40 7.63
N SER A 177 22.58 -2.48 7.32
CA SER A 177 21.43 -2.47 6.41
C SER A 177 20.11 -2.93 7.04
N SER A 178 20.11 -3.40 8.29
CA SER A 178 18.89 -3.87 8.96
C SER A 178 18.41 -2.91 10.04
N TYR A 179 17.09 -2.82 10.18
CA TYR A 179 16.41 -2.08 11.24
C TYR A 179 16.05 -3.02 12.39
N ASP A 180 16.11 -2.52 13.63
CA ASP A 180 15.75 -3.26 14.83
C ASP A 180 14.22 -3.23 15.07
N VAL A 181 13.49 -3.83 14.14
CA VAL A 181 12.02 -3.92 14.18
C VAL A 181 11.59 -5.06 15.11
N PRO A 182 10.63 -4.85 16.03
CA PRO A 182 10.21 -5.90 16.97
C PRO A 182 9.51 -7.07 16.26
N ASP A 183 9.52 -8.25 16.91
CA ASP A 183 8.79 -9.43 16.41
C ASP A 183 7.27 -9.20 16.55
N TRP A 184 6.53 -9.44 15.47
CA TRP A 184 5.08 -9.28 15.40
C TRP A 184 4.32 -10.20 16.35
N ARG A 185 4.95 -11.28 16.84
CA ARG A 185 4.40 -12.26 17.80
C ARG A 185 4.27 -11.74 19.24
N GLN A 186 4.08 -10.45 19.41
CA GLN A 186 3.87 -9.79 20.70
C GLN A 186 2.45 -9.23 20.76
N LEU A 187 1.80 -9.35 21.93
CA LEU A 187 0.43 -8.90 22.18
C LEU A 187 0.44 -7.66 23.08
N VAL A 188 -0.38 -6.67 22.73
CA VAL A 188 -0.53 -5.40 23.48
C VAL A 188 -2.00 -5.08 23.76
#